data_AF-A0A3Q0S7S4-F1
#
_entry.id   AF-A0A3Q0S7S4-F1
#
_cell.length_a   1.000
_cell.length_b   1.000
_cell.length_c   1.000
_cell.angle_alpha   90.00
_cell.angle_beta   90.00
_cell.angle_gamma   90.00
#
_symmetry.space_group_name_H-M   'P 1'
#
loop_
_entity.id
_entity.type
_entity.pdbx_description
1 polymer ?
#
loop_
_entity_poly.entity_id
_entity_poly.type
_entity_poly.pdbx_seq_one_letter_code
_entity_poly.pdbx_strand_id
1 'polypeptide(L)'
;MANCIVNYGFSSFILIVWMGINIFLFVWFYLFYDLGEQFFYTRHILKSALPWARAPAAVLNFNCLLILLPVCRNLLSLLRGSFRCSRTMRKQLDKNLTFHKLVAYMIALMTAVHTIAHLFNLERYNNSRQGVYDELSTTLSNLDDTENTTYLNPVRITKRIKADEESGEL
;
A
#
# COMPACT_ATOMS: atom_id res chain seq x y z
N MET A 1 24.65 36.64 4.13
CA MET A 1 23.42 35.84 3.91
C MET A 1 23.67 34.41 3.38
N ALA A 2 24.91 33.94 3.25
CA ALA A 2 25.20 32.59 2.75
C ALA A 2 25.05 31.46 3.81
N ASN A 3 25.02 31.79 5.10
CA ASN A 3 25.03 30.80 6.18
C ASN A 3 23.68 30.10 6.43
N CYS A 4 22.56 30.61 5.87
CA CYS A 4 21.26 29.94 5.98
C CYS A 4 21.19 28.72 5.05
N ILE A 5 21.55 28.86 3.78
CA ILE A 5 21.46 27.77 2.78
C ILE A 5 22.26 26.54 3.22
N VAL A 6 23.47 26.73 3.75
CA VAL A 6 24.31 25.62 4.22
C VAL A 6 23.72 24.90 5.45
N ASN A 7 22.99 25.60 6.31
CA ASN A 7 22.44 25.05 7.56
C ASN A 7 21.06 24.38 7.39
N TYR A 8 20.32 24.73 6.34
CA TYR A 8 19.08 24.06 5.91
C TYR A 8 19.33 22.98 4.86
N GLY A 9 20.41 23.08 4.07
CA GLY A 9 20.70 22.17 2.95
C GLY A 9 20.77 20.70 3.34
N PHE A 10 21.39 20.36 4.48
CA PHE A 10 21.45 18.97 4.94
C PHE A 10 20.07 18.38 5.27
N SER A 11 19.16 19.18 5.84
CA SER A 11 17.79 18.75 6.16
C SER A 11 16.95 18.60 4.88
N SER A 12 17.10 19.54 3.95
CA SER A 12 16.44 19.48 2.64
C SER A 12 16.93 18.29 1.81
N PHE A 13 18.22 17.96 1.88
CA PHE A 13 18.79 16.78 1.22
C PHE A 13 18.14 15.49 1.72
N ILE A 14 18.01 15.31 3.05
CA ILE A 14 17.34 14.14 3.64
C ILE A 14 15.88 14.05 3.18
N LEU A 15 15.17 15.18 3.12
CA LEU A 15 13.78 15.23 2.62
C LEU A 15 13.67 14.82 1.15
N ILE A 16 14.57 15.31 0.30
CA ILE A 16 14.60 14.97 -1.13
C ILE A 16 14.90 13.48 -1.32
N VAL A 17 15.88 12.94 -0.59
CA VAL A 17 16.21 11.51 -0.65
C VAL A 17 15.04 10.66 -0.16
N TRP A 18 14.40 11.03 0.95
CA TRP A 18 13.22 10.35 1.45
C TRP A 18 12.08 10.37 0.43
N MET A 19 11.77 11.54 -0.15
CA MET A 19 10.72 11.66 -1.16
C MET A 19 11.07 10.84 -2.42
N GLY A 20 12.33 10.86 -2.85
CA GLY A 20 12.82 10.06 -3.96
C GLY A 20 12.63 8.56 -3.73
N ILE A 21 12.96 8.05 -2.55
CA ILE A 21 12.75 6.63 -2.17
C ILE A 21 11.25 6.29 -2.19
N ASN A 22 10.39 7.16 -1.67
CA ASN A 22 8.94 6.96 -1.70
C ASN A 22 8.38 6.86 -3.11
N ILE A 23 8.77 7.78 -3.99
CA ILE A 23 8.33 7.80 -5.39
C ILE A 23 8.89 6.56 -6.11
N PHE A 24 10.17 6.23 -5.90
CA PHE A 24 10.78 5.05 -6.49
C PHE A 24 10.07 3.76 -6.06
N LEU A 25 9.81 3.57 -4.76
CA LEU A 25 9.05 2.43 -4.26
C LEU A 25 7.66 2.36 -4.88
N PHE A 26 6.94 3.49 -4.94
CA PHE A 26 5.62 3.54 -5.54
C PHE A 26 5.66 3.11 -7.01
N VAL A 27 6.52 3.73 -7.82
CA VAL A 27 6.62 3.48 -9.27
C VAL A 27 7.11 2.05 -9.54
N TRP A 28 8.13 1.59 -8.81
CA TRP A 28 8.67 0.24 -8.96
C TRP A 28 7.60 -0.82 -8.69
N PHE A 29 6.92 -0.75 -7.55
CA PHE A 29 5.86 -1.70 -7.22
C PHE A 29 4.64 -1.55 -8.15
N TYR A 30 4.30 -0.32 -8.55
CA TYR A 30 3.23 -0.08 -9.52
C TYR A 30 3.52 -0.81 -10.83
N LEU A 31 4.70 -0.58 -11.42
CA LEU A 31 5.10 -1.22 -12.67
C LEU A 31 5.25 -2.73 -12.53
N PHE A 32 5.78 -3.22 -11.41
CA PHE A 32 5.89 -4.65 -11.15
C PHE A 32 4.52 -5.35 -11.16
N TYR A 33 3.51 -4.74 -10.52
CA TYR A 33 2.16 -5.29 -10.48
C TYR A 33 1.35 -5.03 -11.75
N ASP A 34 1.68 -3.98 -12.52
CA ASP A 34 1.00 -3.62 -13.77
C ASP A 34 1.56 -4.38 -15.00
N LEU A 35 2.83 -4.78 -14.97
CA LEU A 35 3.49 -5.48 -16.08
C LEU A 35 3.74 -6.97 -15.81
N GLY A 36 3.73 -7.42 -14.56
CA GLY A 36 4.02 -8.81 -14.22
C GLY A 36 2.98 -9.78 -14.81
N GLU A 37 3.39 -10.67 -15.72
CA GLU A 37 2.49 -11.61 -16.40
C GLU A 37 1.82 -12.61 -15.44
N GLN A 38 2.47 -12.90 -14.30
CA GLN A 38 1.93 -13.75 -13.23
C GLN A 38 0.61 -13.26 -12.61
N PHE A 39 0.26 -11.98 -12.80
CA PHE A 39 -0.99 -11.40 -12.29
C PHE A 39 -2.04 -11.19 -13.37
N PHE A 40 -1.86 -11.74 -14.58
CA PHE A 40 -2.73 -11.48 -15.72
C PHE A 40 -4.20 -11.76 -15.42
N TYR A 41 -4.52 -12.92 -14.82
CA TYR A 41 -5.89 -13.29 -14.48
C TYR A 41 -6.50 -12.41 -13.38
N THR A 42 -5.74 -12.11 -12.32
CA THR A 42 -6.19 -11.23 -11.24
C THR A 42 -6.34 -9.78 -11.70
N ARG A 43 -5.48 -9.31 -12.61
CA ARG A 43 -5.57 -7.99 -13.26
C ARG A 43 -6.74 -7.94 -14.23
N HIS A 44 -7.14 -9.05 -14.84
CA HIS A 44 -8.33 -9.06 -15.67
C HIS A 44 -9.60 -8.78 -14.85
N ILE A 45 -9.69 -9.32 -13.63
CA ILE A 45 -10.81 -9.10 -12.70
C ILE A 45 -10.73 -7.72 -12.03
N LEU A 46 -9.58 -7.35 -11.47
CA LEU A 46 -9.41 -6.14 -10.64
C LEU A 46 -8.95 -4.91 -11.41
N LYS A 47 -8.48 -5.09 -12.66
CA LYS A 47 -7.96 -4.06 -13.54
C LYS A 47 -6.87 -3.24 -12.82
N SER A 48 -6.89 -1.93 -13.01
CA SER A 48 -5.92 -1.00 -12.41
C SER A 48 -6.00 -0.91 -10.88
N ALA A 49 -7.05 -1.39 -10.21
CA ALA A 49 -7.16 -1.26 -8.75
C ALA A 49 -6.19 -2.17 -7.97
N LEU A 50 -5.62 -3.20 -8.60
CA LEU A 50 -4.63 -4.08 -7.94
C LEU A 50 -3.26 -3.38 -7.75
N PRO A 51 -2.60 -2.82 -8.80
CA PRO A 51 -1.39 -2.01 -8.62
C PRO A 51 -1.61 -0.83 -7.67
N TRP A 52 -2.76 -0.17 -7.77
CA TRP A 52 -3.13 0.95 -6.90
C TRP A 52 -3.35 0.56 -5.44
N ALA A 53 -3.66 -0.70 -5.11
CA ALA A 53 -3.74 -1.16 -3.73
C ALA A 53 -2.36 -1.58 -3.19
N ARG A 54 -1.53 -2.22 -4.02
CA ARG A 54 -0.25 -2.81 -3.61
C ARG A 54 0.89 -1.80 -3.55
N ALA A 55 0.97 -0.85 -4.48
CA ALA A 55 2.03 0.16 -4.49
C ALA A 55 2.00 1.08 -3.24
N PRO A 56 0.85 1.65 -2.82
CA PRO A 56 0.80 2.42 -1.57
C PRO A 56 1.09 1.56 -0.34
N ALA A 57 0.76 0.27 -0.34
CA ALA A 57 1.04 -0.62 0.80
C ALA A 57 2.55 -0.79 1.04
N ALA A 58 3.35 -0.94 -0.02
CA ALA A 58 4.80 -1.01 0.10
C ALA A 58 5.40 0.30 0.63
N VAL A 59 4.90 1.44 0.12
CA VAL A 59 5.27 2.78 0.60
C VAL A 59 4.86 2.97 2.07
N LEU A 60 3.66 2.52 2.44
CA LEU A 60 3.14 2.58 3.80
C LEU A 60 4.02 1.79 4.77
N ASN A 61 4.40 0.56 4.43
CA ASN A 61 5.30 -0.28 5.24
C ASN A 61 6.65 0.42 5.49
N PHE A 62 7.22 1.02 4.45
CA PHE A 62 8.46 1.78 4.57
C PHE A 62 8.30 3.00 5.49
N ASN A 63 7.24 3.79 5.33
CA ASN A 63 7.01 4.97 6.16
C ASN A 63 6.64 4.62 7.62
N CYS A 64 5.91 3.53 7.85
CA CYS A 64 5.59 3.04 9.19
C CYS A 64 6.83 2.53 9.95
N LEU A 65 7.83 1.99 9.24
CA LEU A 65 9.14 1.72 9.84
C LEU A 65 9.88 3.02 10.14
N LEU A 66 9.86 3.96 9.20
CA LEU A 66 10.61 5.22 9.28
C LEU A 66 10.08 6.19 10.34
N ILE A 67 8.77 6.20 10.62
CA ILE A 67 8.16 7.08 11.63
C ILE A 67 8.61 6.73 13.06
N LEU A 68 9.04 5.49 13.30
CA LEU A 68 9.57 5.00 14.57
C LEU A 68 11.04 5.42 14.79
N LEU A 69 11.82 5.61 13.72
CA LEU A 69 13.22 6.01 13.80
C LEU A 69 13.45 7.31 14.61
N PRO A 70 12.65 8.39 14.44
CA PRO A 70 12.72 9.59 15.28
C PRO A 70 12.47 9.36 16.78
N VAL A 71 11.71 8.31 17.13
CA VAL A 71 11.24 8.04 18.50
C VAL A 71 12.20 7.11 19.25
N CYS A 72 12.87 6.20 18.54
CA CYS A 72 13.87 5.29 19.09
C CYS A 72 15.20 6.01 19.38
N ARG A 73 15.25 6.75 20.49
CA ARG A 73 16.43 7.53 20.94
C ARG A 73 17.72 6.69 21.06
N ASN A 74 17.62 5.42 21.44
CA ASN A 74 18.77 4.51 21.56
C ASN A 74 19.34 4.09 20.19
N LEU A 75 18.48 3.80 19.20
CA LEU A 75 18.92 3.49 17.83
C LEU A 75 19.53 4.71 17.15
N LEU A 76 18.94 5.89 17.35
CA LEU A 76 19.52 7.17 16.92
C LEU A 76 20.88 7.45 17.57
N SER A 77 21.10 6.97 18.80
CA SER A 77 22.40 7.08 19.46
C SER A 77 23.44 6.14 18.84
N LEU A 78 23.05 4.91 18.47
CA LEU A 78 23.93 3.92 17.80
C LEU A 78 24.29 4.34 16.38
N LEU A 79 23.31 4.74 15.56
CA LEU A 79 23.51 5.26 14.21
C LEU A 79 24.41 6.52 14.21
N ARG A 80 24.35 7.30 15.29
CA ARG A 80 25.16 8.50 15.48
C ARG A 80 26.50 8.23 16.18
N GLY A 81 26.70 7.06 16.78
CA GLY A 81 28.04 6.57 17.13
C GLY A 81 28.96 6.50 15.91
N SER A 82 28.38 6.33 14.71
CA SER A 82 29.09 6.46 13.43
C SER A 82 29.28 7.91 12.94
N PHE A 83 28.52 8.89 13.45
CA PHE A 83 28.58 10.30 13.02
C PHE A 83 28.70 11.25 14.23
N ARG A 84 29.94 11.64 14.56
CA ARG A 84 30.30 12.51 15.70
C ARG A 84 29.42 13.77 15.82
N CYS A 85 28.73 13.95 16.96
CA CYS A 85 28.63 15.21 17.74
C CYS A 85 27.37 15.26 18.65
N SER A 86 27.57 15.61 19.92
CA SER A 86 26.58 15.52 21.01
C SER A 86 25.72 16.80 21.21
N ARG A 87 26.20 18.01 20.87
CA ARG A 87 25.42 19.27 21.06
C ARG A 87 24.28 19.47 20.06
N THR A 88 24.35 18.83 18.90
CA THR A 88 23.35 18.92 17.83
C THR A 88 22.05 18.19 18.18
N MET A 89 22.00 17.45 19.30
CA MET A 89 20.92 16.50 19.62
C MET A 89 19.55 17.17 19.84
N ARG A 90 19.48 18.24 20.64
CA ARG A 90 18.22 18.98 20.86
C ARG A 90 17.72 19.63 19.56
N LYS A 91 18.64 20.25 18.81
CA LYS A 91 18.34 20.91 17.53
C LYS A 91 17.98 19.93 16.39
N GLN A 92 18.49 18.70 16.44
CA GLN A 92 18.12 17.61 15.52
C GLN A 92 16.79 16.99 15.91
N LEU A 93 16.49 16.87 17.20
CA LEU A 93 15.20 16.36 17.68
C LEU A 93 14.03 17.25 17.21
N ASP A 94 14.19 18.58 17.27
CA ASP A 94 13.18 19.53 16.79
C ASP A 94 12.95 19.40 15.26
N LYS A 95 14.03 19.18 14.50
CA LYS A 95 13.96 18.89 13.05
C LYS A 95 13.34 17.51 12.76
N ASN A 96 13.66 16.50 13.58
CA ASN A 96 13.12 15.14 13.47
C ASN A 96 11.63 15.08 13.79
N LEU A 97 11.12 15.94 14.68
CA LEU A 97 9.69 16.04 14.96
C LEU A 97 8.92 16.62 13.76
N THR A 98 9.50 17.62 13.10
CA THR A 98 8.94 18.16 11.84
C THR A 98 8.95 17.11 10.73
N PHE A 99 10.03 16.32 10.62
CA PHE A 99 10.10 15.17 9.71
C PHE A 99 9.07 14.08 10.06
N HIS A 100 8.89 13.75 11.34
CA HIS A 100 7.88 12.81 11.81
C HIS A 100 6.46 13.25 11.43
N LYS A 101 6.14 14.54 11.52
CA LYS A 101 4.85 15.08 11.04
C LYS A 101 4.68 14.90 9.53
N LEU A 102 5.71 15.15 8.73
CA LEU A 102 5.68 14.95 7.28
C LEU A 102 5.47 13.48 6.91
N VAL A 103 6.20 12.56 7.56
CA VAL A 103 6.01 11.12 7.38
C VAL A 103 4.60 10.70 7.80
N ALA A 104 4.06 11.24 8.90
CA ALA A 104 2.69 10.96 9.33
C ALA A 104 1.65 11.40 8.29
N TYR A 105 1.80 12.58 7.68
CA TYR A 105 0.92 13.01 6.59
C TYR A 105 1.01 12.10 5.36
N MET A 106 2.20 11.63 5.02
CA MET A 106 2.40 10.67 3.92
C MET A 106 1.74 9.31 4.21
N ILE A 107 1.88 8.80 5.44
CA ILE A 107 1.20 7.58 5.90
C ILE A 107 -0.31 7.74 5.79
N ALA A 108 -0.86 8.88 6.24
CA ALA A 108 -2.30 9.14 6.16
C ALA A 108 -2.79 9.15 4.71
N LEU A 109 -2.07 9.83 3.81
CA LEU A 109 -2.40 9.89 2.38
C LEU A 109 -2.32 8.51 1.71
N MET A 110 -1.23 7.76 1.95
CA MET A 110 -1.05 6.42 1.35
C MET A 110 -2.05 5.42 1.91
N THR A 111 -2.42 5.53 3.19
CA THR A 111 -3.50 4.74 3.79
C THR A 111 -4.83 5.04 3.10
N ALA A 112 -5.18 6.32 2.89
CA ALA A 112 -6.42 6.68 2.23
C ALA A 112 -6.49 6.11 0.80
N VAL A 113 -5.41 6.27 0.01
CA VAL A 113 -5.32 5.70 -1.35
C VAL A 113 -5.42 4.16 -1.31
N HIS A 114 -4.71 3.50 -0.39
CA HIS A 114 -4.77 2.06 -0.20
C HIS A 114 -6.18 1.57 0.13
N THR A 115 -6.87 2.22 1.06
CA THR A 115 -8.24 1.88 1.44
C THR A 115 -9.21 2.06 0.28
N ILE A 116 -9.14 3.19 -0.43
CA ILE A 116 -10.00 3.45 -1.60
C ILE A 116 -9.76 2.38 -2.69
N ALA A 117 -8.50 2.03 -2.96
CA ALA A 117 -8.17 0.99 -3.92
C ALA A 117 -8.74 -0.39 -3.49
N HIS A 118 -8.73 -0.71 -2.20
CA HIS A 118 -9.38 -1.91 -1.67
C HIS A 118 -10.91 -1.88 -1.84
N LEU A 119 -11.57 -0.74 -1.65
CA LEU A 119 -13.00 -0.61 -1.89
C LEU A 119 -13.34 -0.86 -3.37
N PHE A 120 -12.56 -0.30 -4.29
CA PHE A 120 -12.71 -0.57 -5.72
C PHE A 120 -12.42 -2.03 -6.09
N ASN A 121 -11.47 -2.68 -5.41
CA ASN A 121 -11.23 -4.12 -5.59
C ASN A 121 -12.46 -4.94 -5.15
N LEU A 122 -13.06 -4.60 -4.01
CA LEU A 122 -14.28 -5.27 -3.53
C LEU A 122 -15.46 -5.08 -4.47
N GLU A 123 -15.68 -3.86 -4.96
CA GLU A 123 -16.73 -3.57 -5.95
C GLU A 123 -16.52 -4.39 -7.22
N ARG A 124 -15.28 -4.44 -7.74
CA ARG A 124 -14.97 -5.24 -8.95
C ARG A 124 -15.16 -6.73 -8.73
N TYR A 125 -14.78 -7.26 -7.57
CA TYR A 125 -15.03 -8.67 -7.22
C TYR A 125 -16.53 -8.98 -7.16
N ASN A 126 -17.35 -8.07 -6.64
CA ASN A 126 -18.80 -8.25 -6.60
C ASN A 126 -19.40 -8.20 -8.02
N ASN A 127 -19.00 -7.22 -8.83
CA ASN A 127 -19.52 -7.04 -10.19
C ASN A 127 -19.08 -8.18 -11.13
N SER A 128 -17.86 -8.72 -10.99
CA SER A 128 -17.42 -9.89 -11.76
C SER A 128 -18.23 -11.14 -11.41
N ARG A 129 -18.69 -11.26 -10.16
CA ARG A 129 -19.54 -12.36 -9.68
C ARG A 129 -20.98 -12.24 -10.18
N GLN A 130 -21.50 -11.01 -10.32
CA GLN A 130 -22.84 -10.74 -10.84
C GLN A 130 -22.96 -10.86 -12.37
N GLY A 131 -21.85 -11.10 -13.09
CA GLY A 131 -21.90 -11.21 -14.55
C GLY A 131 -21.94 -9.87 -15.28
N VAL A 132 -21.56 -8.77 -14.62
CA VAL A 132 -21.66 -7.41 -15.19
C VAL A 132 -20.57 -7.13 -16.24
N TYR A 133 -19.47 -7.90 -16.22
CA TYR A 133 -18.35 -7.79 -17.16
C TYR A 133 -18.32 -8.99 -18.11
N ASP A 134 -17.14 -9.34 -18.63
CA ASP A 134 -16.98 -10.41 -19.61
C ASP A 134 -17.27 -11.79 -19.02
N GLU A 135 -17.80 -12.69 -19.85
CA GLU A 135 -18.10 -14.09 -19.51
C GLU A 135 -16.88 -14.83 -18.92
N LEU A 136 -15.67 -14.48 -19.39
CA LEU A 136 -14.40 -14.99 -18.83
C LEU A 136 -14.21 -14.59 -17.36
N SER A 137 -14.46 -13.33 -17.01
CA SER A 137 -14.32 -12.83 -15.64
C SER A 137 -15.33 -13.47 -14.68
N THR A 138 -16.52 -13.76 -15.19
CA THR A 138 -17.59 -14.45 -14.47
C THR A 138 -17.27 -15.93 -14.31
N THR A 139 -16.76 -16.58 -15.35
CA THR A 139 -16.32 -17.99 -15.29
C THR A 139 -15.15 -18.15 -14.33
N LEU A 140 -14.16 -17.25 -14.36
CA LEU A 140 -13.04 -17.22 -13.42
C LEU A 140 -13.48 -16.93 -11.98
N SER A 141 -14.50 -16.11 -11.79
CA SER A 141 -15.09 -15.85 -10.45
C SER A 141 -15.94 -17.02 -9.95
N ASN A 142 -16.49 -17.83 -10.85
CA ASN A 142 -17.20 -19.08 -10.55
C ASN A 142 -16.26 -20.29 -10.45
N LEU A 143 -15.00 -20.13 -10.87
CA LEU A 143 -14.01 -21.19 -10.82
C LEU A 143 -13.68 -21.41 -9.35
N ASP A 144 -14.34 -22.42 -8.82
CA ASP A 144 -14.08 -23.12 -7.57
C ASP A 144 -14.81 -22.65 -6.29
N ASP A 145 -15.96 -23.29 -6.05
CA ASP A 145 -16.59 -23.49 -4.73
C ASP A 145 -16.39 -24.95 -4.25
N THR A 146 -15.25 -25.58 -4.58
CA THR A 146 -14.90 -26.96 -4.18
C THR A 146 -13.78 -26.91 -3.13
N GLU A 147 -13.81 -27.81 -2.15
CA GLU A 147 -13.10 -27.65 -0.87
C GLU A 147 -11.56 -27.57 -0.94
N ASN A 148 -10.93 -27.91 -2.08
CA ASN A 148 -9.48 -28.13 -2.18
C ASN A 148 -8.74 -27.31 -3.24
N THR A 149 -9.36 -26.32 -3.86
CA THR A 149 -8.73 -25.55 -4.95
C THR A 149 -8.61 -24.06 -4.59
N THR A 150 -7.69 -23.38 -5.30
CA THR A 150 -7.30 -22.00 -4.96
C THR A 150 -8.30 -21.03 -5.58
N TYR A 151 -9.11 -20.37 -4.75
CA TYR A 151 -10.12 -19.41 -5.19
C TYR A 151 -9.49 -18.08 -5.62
N LEU A 152 -9.93 -17.58 -6.79
CA LEU A 152 -9.47 -16.31 -7.35
C LEU A 152 -10.31 -15.11 -6.88
N ASN A 153 -11.60 -15.33 -6.60
CA ASN A 153 -12.52 -14.34 -6.06
C ASN A 153 -12.94 -14.73 -4.63
N PRO A 154 -12.67 -13.90 -3.60
CA PRO A 154 -13.03 -14.20 -2.22
C PRO A 154 -14.54 -14.06 -1.93
N VAL A 155 -15.33 -13.43 -2.82
CA VAL A 155 -16.78 -13.24 -2.64
C VAL A 155 -17.51 -14.54 -2.99
N ARG A 156 -18.08 -15.20 -1.98
CA ARG A 156 -18.88 -16.42 -2.12
C ARG A 156 -20.37 -16.16 -1.92
N ILE A 157 -21.19 -16.77 -2.77
CA ILE A 157 -22.64 -16.83 -2.58
C ILE A 157 -22.92 -18.11 -1.80
N THR A 158 -23.40 -17.97 -0.56
CA THR A 158 -23.88 -19.12 0.20
C THR A 158 -25.07 -19.72 -0.54
N LYS A 159 -24.95 -20.99 -0.96
CA LYS A 159 -25.99 -21.80 -1.66
C LYS A 159 -27.34 -21.93 -0.93
N ARG A 160 -27.63 -21.19 0.14
CA ARG A 160 -28.93 -21.25 0.83
C ARG A 160 -30.09 -20.77 -0.05
N ILE A 161 -29.87 -19.80 -0.94
CA ILE A 161 -30.98 -19.17 -1.68
C ILE A 161 -31.49 -20.06 -2.84
N LYS A 162 -30.66 -20.93 -3.43
CA LYS A 162 -31.11 -21.84 -4.50
C LYS A 162 -31.82 -23.09 -3.99
N ALA A 163 -31.59 -23.51 -2.74
CA ALA A 163 -32.30 -24.64 -2.16
C ALA A 163 -33.75 -24.30 -1.78
N ASP A 164 -34.03 -23.02 -1.50
CA ASP A 164 -35.37 -22.55 -1.14
C ASP A 164 -36.27 -22.36 -2.39
N GLU A 165 -35.70 -22.27 -3.58
CA GLU A 165 -36.45 -22.14 -4.85
C GLU A 165 -36.77 -23.51 -5.47
N GLU A 166 -35.91 -24.52 -5.31
CA GLU A 166 -36.21 -25.92 -5.72
C GLU A 166 -37.10 -26.70 -4.73
N SER A 167 -37.23 -26.25 -3.48
CA SER A 167 -38.10 -26.90 -2.48
C SER A 167 -39.52 -26.31 -2.39
N GLY A 168 -39.80 -25.25 -3.14
CA GLY A 168 -41.13 -24.63 -3.26
C GLY A 168 -41.98 -25.14 -4.43
N GLU A 169 -41.44 -26.04 -5.27
CA GLU A 169 -42.15 -26.65 -6.41
C GLU A 169 -42.50 -28.15 -6.19
N LEU A 170 -42.59 -28.61 -4.93
CA LEU A 170 -43.13 -29.94 -4.58
C LEU A 170 -44.39 -29.84 -3.71
#